data_AF-A0A0J9VF21-F1
#
_entry.id   AF-A0A0J9VF21-F1
#
_cell.length_a   1.000
_cell.length_b   1.000
_cell.length_c   1.000
_cell.angle_alpha   90.00
_cell.angle_beta   90.00
_cell.angle_gamma   90.00
#
_symmetry.space_group_name_H-M   'P 1'
#
loop_
_entity.id
_entity.type
_entity.pdbx_description
1 polymer ?
#
loop_
_entity_poly.entity_id
_entity_poly.type
_entity_poly.pdbx_seq_one_letter_code
_entity_poly.pdbx_strand_id
1 'polypeptide(L)'
;MGSLYHNDELEAVCSALQSITQRLASTTQDVQNDPIIKVAQPSDVPYLQKIGTPGQAHSVDQVLQEAFTAFDHRMRVNHPRFMGFIPSPTSPVAWLGDIVASAFNALGASKLQASGPVVIEKTLIEWLAGKVGFPASAGGICVSGGSMAN
;
A
#
# COMPACT_ATOMS: atom_id res chain seq x y z
N MET A 1 -16.20 23.65 -15.13
CA MET A 1 -15.19 22.60 -14.84
C MET A 1 -15.97 21.29 -14.78
N GLY A 2 -15.87 20.44 -15.81
CA GLY A 2 -16.52 19.13 -15.81
C GLY A 2 -15.77 18.18 -14.87
N SER A 3 -16.50 17.26 -14.23
CA SER A 3 -15.89 16.19 -13.43
C SER A 3 -14.86 15.44 -14.28
N LEU A 4 -13.65 15.23 -13.74
CA LEU A 4 -12.58 14.48 -14.40
C LEU A 4 -12.94 12.99 -14.58
N TYR A 5 -14.02 12.52 -13.95
CA TYR A 5 -14.52 11.15 -13.99
C TYR A 5 -16.02 11.13 -14.26
N HIS A 6 -16.49 10.16 -15.04
CA HIS A 6 -17.93 9.89 -15.16
C HIS A 6 -18.44 9.29 -13.85
N ASN A 7 -19.67 9.64 -13.45
CA ASN A 7 -20.26 9.18 -12.18
C ASN A 7 -20.26 7.63 -12.07
N ASP A 8 -20.44 6.94 -13.20
CA ASP A 8 -20.43 5.49 -13.31
C ASP A 8 -19.05 4.87 -12.99
N GLU A 9 -17.95 5.56 -13.28
CA GLU A 9 -16.59 5.08 -12.97
C GLU A 9 -16.32 5.16 -11.47
N LEU A 10 -16.76 6.22 -10.81
CA LEU A 10 -16.61 6.37 -9.35
C LEU A 10 -17.45 5.36 -8.59
N GLU A 11 -18.68 5.08 -9.05
CA GLU A 11 -19.52 4.03 -8.48
C GLU A 11 -18.89 2.63 -8.64
N ALA A 12 -18.33 2.34 -9.82
CA ALA A 12 -17.61 1.09 -10.06
C ALA A 12 -16.38 0.95 -9.14
N VAL A 13 -15.59 2.02 -8.95
CA VAL A 13 -14.43 2.02 -8.05
C VAL A 13 -14.86 1.82 -6.59
N CYS A 14 -15.92 2.49 -6.14
CA CYS A 14 -16.45 2.32 -4.78
C CYS A 14 -16.93 0.88 -4.53
N SER A 15 -17.66 0.30 -5.48
CA SER A 15 -18.11 -1.09 -5.42
C SER A 15 -16.92 -2.06 -5.40
N ALA A 16 -15.91 -1.83 -6.24
CA ALA A 16 -14.69 -2.62 -6.27
C ALA A 16 -13.91 -2.51 -4.95
N LEU A 17 -13.76 -1.32 -4.38
CA LEU A 17 -13.10 -1.14 -3.07
C LEU A 17 -13.82 -1.95 -1.98
N GLN A 18 -15.15 -1.91 -1.94
CA GLN A 18 -15.93 -2.71 -1.00
C GLN A 18 -15.71 -4.21 -1.23
N SER A 19 -15.79 -4.68 -2.48
CA SER A 19 -15.68 -6.09 -2.82
C SER A 19 -14.30 -6.68 -2.54
N ILE A 20 -13.22 -5.91 -2.70
CA ILE A 20 -11.86 -6.46 -2.51
C ILE A 20 -11.41 -6.50 -1.06
N THR A 21 -11.95 -5.65 -0.17
CA THR A 21 -11.43 -5.51 1.20
C THR A 21 -11.43 -6.81 1.98
N GLN A 22 -12.53 -7.59 1.89
CA GLN A 22 -12.62 -8.89 2.55
C GLN A 22 -11.62 -9.90 1.98
N ARG A 23 -11.43 -9.89 0.65
CA ARG A 23 -10.45 -10.75 -0.01
C ARG A 23 -9.01 -10.36 0.34
N LEU A 24 -8.70 -9.07 0.44
CA LEU A 24 -7.40 -8.58 0.89
C LEU A 24 -7.12 -9.03 2.32
N ALA A 25 -8.10 -8.88 3.23
CA ALA A 25 -7.99 -9.33 4.61
C ALA A 25 -7.65 -10.82 4.67
N SER A 26 -8.42 -11.70 4.01
CA SER A 26 -8.15 -13.14 4.04
C SER A 26 -6.82 -13.51 3.37
N THR A 27 -6.50 -12.90 2.21
CA THR A 27 -5.29 -13.23 1.42
C THR A 27 -4.00 -12.76 2.07
N THR A 28 -4.06 -11.74 2.94
CA THR A 28 -2.87 -11.12 3.53
C THR A 28 -2.79 -11.24 5.04
N GLN A 29 -3.87 -11.57 5.75
CA GLN A 29 -3.82 -11.74 7.21
C GLN A 29 -3.88 -13.22 7.62
N ASP A 30 -4.57 -14.06 6.85
CA ASP A 30 -4.75 -15.49 7.16
C ASP A 30 -3.73 -16.40 6.46
N VAL A 31 -2.47 -15.99 6.44
CA VAL A 31 -1.41 -16.65 5.66
C VAL A 31 -0.75 -17.86 6.34
N GLN A 32 -1.16 -18.23 7.55
CA GLN A 32 -0.46 -19.23 8.38
C GLN A 32 -0.32 -20.63 7.76
N ASN A 33 -1.22 -20.96 6.82
CA ASN A 33 -1.25 -22.24 6.10
C ASN A 33 -0.70 -22.13 4.67
N ASP A 34 -0.34 -20.92 4.23
CA ASP A 34 0.22 -20.68 2.92
C ASP A 34 1.73 -21.00 2.88
N PRO A 35 2.29 -21.30 1.69
CA PRO A 35 3.74 -21.32 1.53
C PRO A 35 4.33 -19.93 1.81
N ILE A 36 5.38 -19.90 2.65
CA ILE A 36 6.12 -18.67 2.99
C ILE A 36 6.68 -17.99 1.74
N ILE A 37 7.18 -18.78 0.78
CA ILE A 37 7.72 -18.28 -0.48
C ILE A 37 6.98 -19.00 -1.61
N LYS A 38 6.37 -18.22 -2.50
CA LYS A 38 5.84 -18.69 -3.78
C LYS A 38 6.55 -17.94 -4.91
N VAL A 39 7.52 -18.59 -5.53
CA VAL A 39 8.27 -18.02 -6.66
C VAL A 39 7.54 -18.38 -7.97
N ALA A 40 7.40 -17.41 -8.87
CA ALA A 40 6.92 -17.66 -10.23
C ALA A 40 7.86 -18.65 -10.94
N GLN A 41 7.30 -19.73 -11.46
CA GLN A 41 8.01 -20.72 -12.26
C GLN A 41 8.12 -20.23 -13.70
N PRO A 42 9.05 -20.78 -14.51
CA PRO A 42 9.16 -20.43 -15.93
C PRO A 42 7.84 -20.58 -16.72
N SER A 43 6.95 -21.49 -16.29
CA SER A 43 5.61 -21.68 -16.85
C SER A 43 4.65 -20.51 -16.57
N ASP A 44 4.86 -19.76 -15.49
CA ASP A 44 3.97 -18.67 -15.07
C ASP A 44 4.34 -17.35 -15.78
N VAL A 45 5.61 -17.21 -16.17
CA VAL A 45 6.17 -15.98 -16.76
C VAL A 45 5.38 -15.48 -17.98
N PRO A 46 5.01 -16.30 -18.98
CA PRO A 46 4.27 -15.81 -20.14
C PRO A 46 2.92 -15.18 -19.77
N TYR A 47 2.22 -15.77 -18.79
CA TYR A 47 0.95 -15.22 -18.32
C TYR A 47 1.15 -13.91 -17.54
N LEU A 48 2.13 -13.87 -16.63
CA LEU A 48 2.46 -12.66 -15.87
C LEU A 48 2.88 -11.49 -16.79
N GLN A 49 3.66 -11.78 -17.84
CA GLN A 49 4.01 -10.79 -18.86
C GLN A 49 2.80 -10.31 -19.64
N LYS A 50 1.88 -11.21 -20.00
CA LYS A 50 0.64 -10.87 -20.71
C LYS A 50 -0.21 -9.89 -19.90
N ILE A 51 -0.45 -10.15 -18.61
CA ILE A 51 -1.29 -9.28 -17.77
C ILE A 51 -0.60 -7.96 -17.40
N GLY A 52 0.73 -7.90 -17.45
CA GLY A 52 1.51 -6.68 -17.20
C GLY A 52 1.71 -5.80 -18.44
N THR A 53 1.35 -6.28 -19.63
CA THR A 53 1.55 -5.55 -20.89
C THR A 53 0.22 -4.88 -21.30
N PRO A 54 0.19 -3.56 -21.53
CA PRO A 54 -1.02 -2.89 -22.01
C PRO A 54 -1.55 -3.52 -23.31
N GLY A 55 -2.86 -3.71 -23.37
CA GLY A 55 -3.53 -4.36 -24.50
C GLY A 55 -5.00 -3.99 -24.56
N GLN A 56 -5.85 -4.99 -24.80
CA GLN A 56 -7.30 -4.81 -24.75
C GLN A 56 -7.74 -4.38 -23.34
N ALA A 57 -8.67 -3.44 -23.26
CA ALA A 57 -9.23 -3.02 -21.97
C ALA A 57 -9.89 -4.20 -21.25
N HIS A 58 -9.56 -4.35 -19.97
CA HIS A 58 -10.18 -5.30 -19.06
C HIS A 58 -11.12 -4.56 -18.10
N SER A 59 -12.13 -5.24 -17.60
CA SER A 59 -12.95 -4.72 -16.50
C SER A 59 -12.12 -4.57 -15.22
N VAL A 60 -12.56 -3.69 -14.30
CA VAL A 60 -11.90 -3.50 -13.00
C VAL A 60 -11.75 -4.81 -12.23
N ASP A 61 -12.79 -5.66 -12.23
CA ASP A 61 -12.75 -6.97 -11.55
C ASP A 61 -11.70 -7.92 -12.16
N GLN A 62 -11.54 -7.91 -13.48
CA GLN A 62 -10.51 -8.70 -14.16
C GLN A 62 -9.12 -8.21 -13.77
N VAL A 63 -8.88 -6.90 -13.82
CA VAL A 63 -7.58 -6.31 -13.43
C VAL A 63 -7.25 -6.62 -11.98
N LEU A 64 -8.23 -6.56 -11.08
CA LEU A 64 -8.05 -6.94 -9.68
C LEU A 64 -7.68 -8.42 -9.55
N GLN A 65 -8.38 -9.32 -10.25
CA GLN A 65 -8.05 -10.76 -10.24
C GLN A 65 -6.63 -11.03 -10.77
N GLU A 66 -6.22 -10.34 -11.82
CA GLU A 66 -4.88 -10.39 -12.40
C GLU A 66 -3.84 -9.90 -11.39
N ALA A 67 -4.12 -8.78 -10.71
CA ALA A 67 -3.27 -8.24 -9.64
C ALA A 67 -3.13 -9.24 -8.48
N PHE A 68 -4.22 -9.84 -7.97
CA PHE A 68 -4.14 -10.88 -6.95
C PHE A 68 -3.28 -12.06 -7.40
N THR A 69 -3.38 -12.47 -8.66
CA THR A 69 -2.57 -13.57 -9.21
C THR A 69 -1.09 -13.20 -9.27
N ALA A 70 -0.78 -11.97 -9.71
CA ALA A 70 0.59 -11.46 -9.74
C ALA A 70 1.19 -11.36 -8.32
N PHE A 71 0.48 -10.70 -7.40
CA PHE A 71 0.94 -10.51 -6.02
C PHE A 71 0.99 -11.80 -5.20
N ASP A 72 0.34 -12.89 -5.64
CA ASP A 72 0.46 -14.18 -4.95
C ASP A 72 1.82 -14.86 -5.14
N HIS A 73 2.53 -14.53 -6.21
CA HIS A 73 3.91 -14.94 -6.45
C HIS A 73 4.89 -14.07 -5.65
N ARG A 74 4.84 -14.20 -4.32
CA ARG A 74 5.63 -13.40 -3.37
C ARG A 74 6.26 -14.23 -2.26
N MET A 75 7.19 -13.60 -1.56
CA MET A 75 7.56 -13.96 -0.20
C MET A 75 6.60 -13.29 0.77
N ARG A 76 5.88 -14.08 1.57
CA ARG A 76 4.92 -13.60 2.58
C ARG A 76 5.67 -13.18 3.84
N VAL A 77 6.22 -11.97 3.84
CA VAL A 77 6.99 -11.43 4.98
C VAL A 77 6.15 -11.15 6.24
N ASN A 78 4.83 -11.25 6.09
CA ASN A 78 3.80 -11.18 7.12
C ASN A 78 3.42 -12.57 7.68
N HIS A 79 4.01 -13.66 7.19
CA HIS A 79 3.73 -15.00 7.66
C HIS A 79 4.29 -15.21 9.09
N PRO A 80 3.56 -15.85 10.03
CA PRO A 80 3.96 -15.93 11.44
C PRO A 80 5.26 -16.71 11.69
N ARG A 81 5.65 -17.57 10.76
CA ARG A 81 6.92 -18.32 10.77
C ARG A 81 8.02 -17.73 9.86
N PHE A 82 7.82 -16.52 9.32
CA PHE A 82 8.85 -15.88 8.50
C PHE A 82 9.88 -15.18 9.39
N MET A 83 11.14 -15.63 9.31
CA MET A 83 12.27 -15.13 10.12
C MET A 83 13.46 -14.68 9.26
N GLY A 84 13.24 -14.42 7.97
CA GLY A 84 14.26 -13.92 7.06
C GLY A 84 14.26 -12.40 6.95
N PHE A 85 15.39 -11.82 6.53
CA PHE A 85 15.52 -10.40 6.18
C PHE A 85 14.93 -9.44 7.23
N ILE A 86 13.91 -8.66 6.86
CA ILE A 86 13.17 -7.74 7.73
C ILE A 86 11.70 -8.18 7.72
N PRO A 87 11.20 -8.83 8.78
CA PRO A 87 9.79 -9.14 8.92
C PRO A 87 8.96 -7.85 8.95
N SER A 88 7.85 -7.83 8.21
CA SER A 88 6.97 -6.66 8.13
C SER A 88 5.50 -7.09 8.13
N PRO A 89 4.93 -7.37 9.31
CA PRO A 89 3.50 -7.60 9.44
C PRO A 89 2.75 -6.25 9.32
N THR A 90 2.26 -5.95 8.12
CA THR A 90 1.46 -4.74 7.90
C THR A 90 0.09 -4.86 8.57
N SER A 91 -0.22 -3.91 9.46
CA SER A 91 -1.55 -3.80 10.07
C SER A 91 -2.61 -3.38 9.05
N PRO A 92 -3.80 -4.00 9.01
CA PRO A 92 -4.90 -3.55 8.16
C PRO A 92 -5.35 -2.10 8.42
N VAL A 93 -5.06 -1.55 9.61
CA VAL A 93 -5.32 -0.13 9.92
C VAL A 93 -4.47 0.79 9.04
N ALA A 94 -3.25 0.37 8.67
CA ALA A 94 -2.38 1.16 7.78
C ALA A 94 -2.99 1.32 6.38
N TRP A 95 -3.72 0.31 5.89
CA TRP A 95 -4.38 0.39 4.58
C TRP A 95 -5.38 1.53 4.51
N LEU A 96 -6.12 1.80 5.60
CA LEU A 96 -7.05 2.91 5.67
C LEU A 96 -6.30 4.25 5.55
N GLY A 97 -5.15 4.36 6.20
CA GLY A 97 -4.26 5.52 6.07
C GLY A 97 -3.81 5.73 4.62
N ASP A 98 -3.36 4.67 3.96
CA ASP A 98 -2.90 4.72 2.56
C ASP A 98 -4.03 5.09 1.60
N ILE A 99 -5.24 4.54 1.80
CA ILE A 99 -6.43 4.87 1.00
C ILE A 99 -6.80 6.35 1.16
N VAL A 100 -6.87 6.85 2.40
CA VAL A 100 -7.21 8.25 2.67
C VAL A 100 -6.13 9.18 2.11
N ALA A 101 -4.86 8.92 2.38
CA ALA A 101 -3.76 9.73 1.88
C ALA A 101 -3.76 9.80 0.35
N SER A 102 -3.97 8.66 -0.31
CA SER A 102 -4.01 8.56 -1.77
C SER A 102 -5.24 9.26 -2.36
N ALA A 103 -6.42 9.15 -1.72
CA ALA A 103 -7.65 9.78 -2.19
C ALA A 103 -7.60 11.32 -2.10
N PHE A 104 -7.02 11.86 -1.02
CA PHE A 104 -6.85 13.31 -0.88
C PHE A 104 -5.70 13.87 -1.73
N ASN A 105 -4.72 13.03 -2.09
CA ASN A 105 -3.58 13.39 -2.95
C ASN A 105 -2.92 14.73 -2.55
N ALA A 106 -2.71 14.93 -1.25
CA ALA A 106 -2.23 16.20 -0.72
C ALA A 106 -0.75 16.41 -1.06
N LEU A 107 -0.44 17.54 -1.70
CA LEU A 107 0.94 17.91 -2.03
C LEU A 107 1.71 18.40 -0.79
N GLY A 108 2.50 17.53 -0.18
CA GLY A 108 3.32 17.81 1.01
C GLY A 108 4.53 18.72 0.82
N ALA A 109 4.63 19.48 -0.29
CA ALA A 109 5.83 20.27 -0.59
C ALA A 109 5.99 21.53 0.27
N SER A 110 4.91 22.02 0.90
CA SER A 110 4.96 23.11 1.87
C SER A 110 3.75 23.12 2.80
N LYS A 111 3.88 23.81 3.93
CA LYS A 111 2.75 24.04 4.85
C LYS A 111 1.60 24.79 4.18
N LEU A 112 1.88 25.66 3.21
CA LEU A 112 0.85 26.36 2.44
C LEU A 112 -0.01 25.38 1.63
N GLN A 113 0.60 24.34 1.09
CA GLN A 113 -0.04 23.37 0.20
C GLN A 113 -0.73 22.22 0.94
N ALA A 114 -0.22 21.82 2.12
CA ALA A 114 -0.77 20.70 2.90
C ALA A 114 -0.69 20.94 4.41
N SER A 115 -1.26 22.05 4.89
CA SER A 115 -1.14 22.47 6.30
C SER A 115 -1.59 21.41 7.32
N GLY A 116 -2.69 20.69 7.03
CA GLY A 116 -3.22 19.62 7.90
C GLY A 116 -2.23 18.45 8.04
N PRO A 117 -1.90 17.73 6.95
CA PRO A 117 -0.92 16.64 7.00
C PRO A 117 0.43 17.05 7.58
N VAL A 118 0.95 18.25 7.24
CA VAL A 118 2.23 18.74 7.75
C VAL A 118 2.22 18.92 9.27
N VAL A 119 1.11 19.42 9.85
CA VAL A 119 0.98 19.53 11.31
C VAL A 119 0.95 18.16 11.98
N ILE A 120 0.24 17.20 11.38
CA ILE A 120 0.15 15.81 11.90
C ILE A 120 1.54 15.15 11.86
N GLU A 121 2.23 15.22 10.72
CA GLU A 121 3.57 14.65 10.55
C GLU A 121 4.57 15.25 11.55
N LYS A 122 4.60 16.57 11.67
CA LYS A 122 5.46 17.26 12.64
C LYS A 122 5.18 16.79 14.07
N THR A 123 3.91 16.71 14.46
CA THR A 123 3.49 16.25 15.80
C THR A 123 3.96 14.82 16.07
N LEU A 124 3.84 13.93 15.08
CA LEU A 124 4.29 12.55 15.18
C LEU A 124 5.82 12.45 15.34
N ILE A 125 6.57 13.23 14.57
CA ILE A 125 8.03 13.27 14.63
C ILE A 125 8.51 13.77 16.00
N GLU A 126 7.91 14.84 16.52
CA GLU A 126 8.23 15.35 17.87
C GLU A 126 7.93 14.30 18.94
N TRP A 127 6.81 13.60 18.83
CA TRP A 127 6.46 12.50 19.74
C TRP A 127 7.48 11.35 19.66
N LEU A 128 7.87 10.92 18.46
CA LEU A 128 8.88 9.88 18.25
C LEU A 128 10.27 10.29 18.78
N ALA A 129 10.68 11.53 18.52
CA ALA A 129 11.94 12.08 19.04
C ALA A 129 11.97 12.05 20.57
N GLY A 130 10.85 12.40 21.22
CA GLY A 130 10.70 12.28 22.67
C GLY A 130 10.78 10.83 23.17
N LYS A 131 10.29 9.85 22.40
CA LYS A 131 10.40 8.41 22.74
C LYS A 131 11.83 7.89 22.63
N VAL A 132 12.61 8.41 21.68
CA VAL A 132 14.04 8.07 21.52
C VAL A 132 14.91 8.76 22.59
N GLY A 133 14.43 9.85 23.19
CA GLY A 133 15.15 10.62 24.20
C GLY A 133 15.94 11.80 23.63
N PHE A 134 15.56 12.28 22.44
CA PHE A 134 16.16 13.47 21.84
C PHE A 134 15.69 14.77 22.50
N PRO A 135 16.48 15.87 22.40
CA PRO A 135 16.09 17.16 22.95
C PRO A 135 14.85 17.72 22.23
N ALA A 136 14.11 18.60 22.90
CA ALA A 136 12.92 19.26 22.32
C ALA A 136 13.22 20.11 21.06
N SER A 137 14.49 20.42 20.81
CA SER A 137 14.95 21.10 19.58
C SER A 137 15.17 20.15 18.40
N ALA A 138 15.02 18.84 18.59
CA ALA A 138 15.15 17.86 17.52
C ALA A 138 14.04 18.02 16.49
N GLY A 139 14.37 17.73 15.23
CA GLY A 139 13.43 17.72 14.12
C GLY A 139 13.61 16.47 13.28
N GLY A 140 12.85 16.38 12.20
CA GLY A 140 12.91 15.27 11.26
C GLY A 140 11.91 15.44 10.14
N ILE A 141 11.90 14.47 9.23
CA ILE A 141 10.95 14.33 8.13
C ILE A 141 10.66 12.84 7.92
N CYS A 142 9.46 12.51 7.45
CA CYS A 142 9.17 11.16 6.97
C CYS A 142 9.83 10.94 5.59
N VAL A 143 10.49 9.80 5.40
CA VAL A 143 11.14 9.43 4.12
C VAL A 143 10.69 8.05 3.67
N SER A 144 10.96 7.71 2.40
CA SER A 144 10.51 6.44 1.79
C SER A 144 11.18 5.18 2.37
N GLY A 145 12.29 5.32 3.11
CA GLY A 145 12.97 4.21 3.76
C GLY A 145 14.33 4.58 4.35
N GLY A 146 14.98 3.61 5.00
CA GLY A 146 16.24 3.82 5.72
C GLY A 146 17.39 4.32 4.86
N SER A 147 17.46 3.96 3.58
CA SER A 147 18.49 4.46 2.67
C SER A 147 18.39 5.96 2.41
N MET A 148 17.18 6.54 2.39
CA MET A 148 17.00 7.99 2.27
C MET A 148 17.19 8.72 3.60
N ALA A 149 17.15 8.00 4.71
CA ALA A 149 17.31 8.56 6.05
C ALA A 149 18.78 8.75 6.45
N ASN A 150 19.70 7.94 5.91
CA ASN A 150 21.15 8.00 6.17
C ASN A 150 21.87 8.91 5.18
#